data_AF-A0A8T7LTT5-F1
#
_entry.id   AF-A0A8T7LTT5-F1
#
_cell.length_a   1.000
_cell.length_b   1.000
_cell.length_c   1.000
_cell.angle_alpha   90.00
_cell.angle_beta   90.00
_cell.angle_gamma   90.00
#
_symmetry.space_group_name_H-M   'P 1'
#
loop_
_entity.id
_entity.type
_entity.pdbx_description
1 polymer ?
#
loop_
_entity_poly.entity_id
_entity_poly.type
_entity_poly.pdbx_seq_one_letter_code
_entity_poly.pdbx_strand_id
1 'polypeptide(L)' 'MTSIWWIRRDLRLTDNPTLHAALEAGEVIPVFVLDPRFDSVSPRRRNFL' A
#
# COMPACT_ATOMS: atom_id res chain seq x y z
N MET A 1 -8.10 12.68 13.05
CA MET A 1 -7.89 13.13 11.67
C MET A 1 -7.92 11.90 10.79
N THR A 2 -8.53 11.93 9.61
CA THR A 2 -8.55 10.77 8.70
C THR A 2 -7.32 10.84 7.78
N SER A 3 -6.53 9.78 7.75
CA SER A 3 -5.27 9.69 7.00
C SER A 3 -5.36 8.65 5.90
N ILE A 4 -4.64 8.85 4.80
CA ILE A 4 -4.49 7.84 3.75
C ILE A 4 -3.17 7.09 3.98
N TRP A 5 -3.24 5.77 4.10
CA TRP A 5 -2.06 4.91 4.05
C TRP A 5 -1.87 4.42 2.61
N TRP A 6 -0.92 5.03 1.90
CA TRP A 6 -0.59 4.63 0.54
C TRP A 6 0.38 3.44 0.52
N ILE A 7 -0.18 2.27 0.26
CA ILE A 7 0.53 1.00 0.20
C ILE A 7 1.25 0.88 -1.15
N ARG A 8 2.54 0.52 -1.13
CA ARG A 8 3.35 0.36 -2.34
C ARG A 8 4.00 -1.01 -2.38
N ARG A 9 5.27 -1.11 -2.00
CA ARG A 9 6.02 -2.39 -1.95
C ARG A 9 5.99 -3.03 -0.57
N ASP A 10 5.17 -2.47 0.33
CA ASP A 10 5.05 -2.78 1.74
C ASP A 10 3.63 -3.26 2.08
N LEU A 11 3.09 -4.17 1.27
CA LEU A 11 1.82 -4.88 1.50
C LEU A 11 1.93 -5.79 2.74
N ARG A 12 2.12 -5.19 3.92
CA ARG A 12 2.29 -5.84 5.22
C ARG A 12 1.67 -4.98 6.31
N LEU A 13 1.07 -5.65 7.29
CA LEU A 13 0.51 -5.01 8.50
C LEU A 13 1.52 -5.01 9.64
N THR A 14 2.29 -6.08 9.77
CA THR A 14 3.33 -6.22 10.79
C THR A 14 4.57 -5.43 10.40
N ASP A 15 5.24 -4.85 11.40
CA ASP A 15 6.47 -4.09 11.22
C ASP A 15 6.36 -2.99 10.14
N ASN A 16 5.26 -2.22 10.22
CA ASN A 16 5.00 -1.10 9.34
C ASN A 16 4.90 0.22 10.13
N PRO A 17 6.01 0.98 10.26
CA PRO A 17 6.02 2.20 11.05
C PRO A 17 5.13 3.31 10.47
N THR A 18 4.87 3.29 9.16
CA THR A 18 3.98 4.28 8.51
C THR A 18 2.52 4.00 8.88
N LEU A 19 2.10 2.74 8.83
CA LEU A 19 0.78 2.33 9.29
C LEU A 19 0.60 2.63 10.79
N HIS A 20 1.60 2.28 11.61
CA HIS A 20 1.54 2.52 13.05
C HIS A 20 1.35 4.01 13.38
N ALA A 21 2.15 4.89 12.78
CA ALA A 21 2.01 6.33 12.99
C ALA A 21 0.65 6.88 12.51
N ALA A 22 0.11 6.36 11.41
CA ALA A 22 -1.19 6.77 10.90
C ALA A 22 -2.34 6.36 11.84
N LEU A 23 -2.27 5.14 12.41
CA LEU A 23 -3.25 4.64 13.38
C LEU A 23 -3.25 5.46 14.68
N GLU A 24 -2.08 5.93 15.14
CA GLU A 24 -1.98 6.83 16.30
C GLU A 24 -2.65 8.21 16.03
N ALA A 25 -2.71 8.66 14.77
CA ALA A 25 -3.32 9.94 14.39
C ALA A 25 -4.85 9.88 14.20
N GLY A 26 -5.42 8.67 14.07
CA GLY A 26 -6.86 8.43 13.95
C GLY A 26 -7.23 7.43 12.86
N GLU A 27 -8.36 7.68 12.20
CA GLU A 27 -8.89 6.80 11.16
C GLU A 27 -7.94 6.73 9.96
N VAL A 28 -7.76 5.52 9.42
CA VAL A 28 -6.86 5.26 8.29
C VAL A 28 -7.61 4.60 7.14
N ILE A 29 -7.47 5.18 5.95
CA ILE A 29 -7.97 4.60 4.70
C ILE A 29 -6.78 3.99 3.94
N PRO A 30 -6.71 2.65 3.80
CA PRO A 30 -5.67 2.01 3.01
C PRO A 30 -5.94 2.21 1.51
N VAL A 31 -4.90 2.59 0.75
CA VAL A 31 -4.98 2.81 -0.70
C VAL A 31 -3.81 2.14 -1.39
N PHE A 32 -4.11 1.33 -2.41
CA PHE A 32 -3.13 0.80 -3.36
C PHE A 32 -3.49 1.28 -4.76
N VAL A 33 -2.50 1.78 -5.51
CA VAL A 33 -2.71 2.30 -6.87
C VAL A 33 -2.14 1.31 -7.88
N LEU A 34 -3.02 0.71 -8.68
CA LEU A 34 -2.62 -0.10 -9.84
C LEU A 34 -2.34 0.83 -11.03
N ASP A 35 -1.07 1.12 -11.27
CA ASP A 35 -0.62 1.95 -12.40
C ASP A 35 -0.72 1.15 -13.72
N PRO A 36 -1.38 1.65 -14.78
CA PRO A 36 -1.42 0.98 -16.10
C PRO A 36 -0.04 0.67 -16.70
N ARG A 37 1.01 1.38 -16.29
CA ARG A 37 2.40 1.04 -16.65
C ARG A 37 2.81 -0.36 -16.17
N PHE A 38 2.07 -0.96 -15.26
CA PHE A 38 2.30 -2.33 -14.80
C PHE A 38 1.93 -3.37 -15.86
N ASP A 39 1.19 -3.03 -16.92
CA ASP A 39 0.84 -3.98 -17.97
C ASP A 39 2.05 -4.49 -18.75
N SER A 40 3.13 -3.71 -18.81
CA SER A 40 4.35 -4.06 -19.53
C SER A 40 5.34 -4.91 -18.71
N VAL A 41 5.05 -5.23 -17.44
CA VAL A 41 5.97 -6.05 -16.63
C VAL A 41 5.76 -7.54 -16.86
N SER A 42 6.76 -8.35 -16.47
CA SER A 42 6.70 -9.80 -16.67
C SER A 42 5.44 -10.42 -16.06
N PRO A 43 4.87 -11.48 -16.67
CA PRO A 43 3.66 -12.13 -16.16
C PRO A 43 3.80 -12.56 -14.69
N ARG A 44 4.99 -13.04 -14.28
CA ARG A 44 5.28 -13.41 -12.89
C ARG A 44 5.11 -12.23 -11.93
N ARG A 45 5.49 -11.02 -12.35
CA ARG A 45 5.40 -9.81 -11.52
C ARG A 45 3.97 -9.25 -11.51
N ARG A 46 3.23 -9.37 -12.61
CA ARG A 46 1.79 -9.04 -12.68
C ARG A 46 0.95 -9.94 -11.78
N ASN A 47 1.18 -11.25 -11.84
CA ASN A 47 0.43 -12.24 -11.07
C ASN A 47 0.81 -12.28 -9.58
N PHE A 48 1.90 -11.62 -9.19
CA PHE A 48 2.32 -11.52 -7.79
C PHE A 48 1.58 -10.39 -7.06
N LEU A 49 1.12 -9.36 -7.78
CA LEU A 49 0.19 -8.38 -7.25
C LEU A 49 -1.22 -8.97 -7.22
#